data_AF-A0A920CU89-F1
#
_entry.id   AF-A0A920CU89-F1
#
_cell.length_a   1.000
_cell.length_b   1.000
_cell.length_c   1.000
_cell.angle_alpha   90.00
_cell.angle_beta   90.00
_cell.angle_gamma   90.00
#
_symmetry.space_group_name_H-M   'P 1'
#
loop_
_entity.id
_entity.type
_entity.pdbx_description
1 polymer ?
#
loop_
_entity_poly.entity_id
_entity_poly.type
_entity_poly.pdbx_seq_one_letter_code
_entity_poly.pdbx_strand_id
1 'polypeptide(L)'
;MKVIDKLLLLILAVSVVVSIVGYVQLNNSVLWGNQKLSDYIRVEMGGSMDTNQANILLQNFIEQFKWSGSILLALGGIICIICIFTLLFNNRSRLS
;
A
#
# COMPACT_ATOMS: atom_id res chain seq x y z
N MET A 1 -3.83 -4.42 -31.69
CA MET A 1 -3.42 -4.74 -30.30
C MET A 1 -4.01 -6.08 -29.91
N LYS A 2 -3.20 -7.07 -29.50
CA LYS A 2 -3.72 -8.39 -29.09
C LYS A 2 -4.52 -8.24 -27.79
N VAL A 3 -5.47 -9.14 -27.53
CA VAL A 3 -6.27 -9.14 -26.27
C VAL A 3 -5.34 -9.15 -25.04
N ILE A 4 -4.22 -9.86 -25.13
CA ILE A 4 -3.18 -9.93 -24.09
C ILE A 4 -2.57 -8.56 -23.79
N ASP A 5 -2.32 -7.74 -24.80
CA ASP A 5 -1.74 -6.40 -24.62
C ASP A 5 -2.71 -5.48 -23.85
N LYS A 6 -4.02 -5.59 -24.12
CA LYS A 6 -5.07 -4.86 -23.39
C LYS A 6 -5.16 -5.30 -21.93
N LEU A 7 -5.07 -6.60 -21.67
CA LEU A 7 -5.07 -7.16 -20.32
C LEU A 7 -3.87 -6.66 -19.51
N LEU A 8 -2.67 -6.69 -20.09
CA LEU A 8 -1.45 -6.20 -19.44
C LEU A 8 -1.54 -4.71 -19.07
N LEU A 9 -2.11 -3.88 -19.95
CA LEU A 9 -2.34 -2.46 -19.66
C LEU A 9 -3.32 -2.24 -18.50
N LEU A 10 -4.37 -3.07 -18.41
CA LEU A 10 -5.32 -3.01 -17.29
C LEU A 10 -4.65 -3.41 -15.97
N ILE A 11 -3.88 -4.49 -15.96
CA ILE A 11 -3.12 -4.93 -14.78
C ILE A 11 -2.10 -3.87 -14.35
N LEU A 12 -1.41 -3.24 -15.31
CA LEU A 12 -0.49 -2.14 -15.05
C LEU A 12 -1.22 -0.97 -14.38
N ALA A 13 -2.38 -0.56 -14.88
CA ALA A 13 -3.17 0.53 -14.29
C ALA A 13 -3.58 0.21 -12.85
N VAL A 14 -4.08 -1.00 -12.59
CA VAL A 14 -4.44 -1.44 -11.23
C VAL A 14 -3.21 -1.43 -10.32
N SER A 15 -2.07 -1.91 -10.81
CA SER A 15 -0.81 -1.96 -10.06
C SER A 15 -0.31 -0.57 -9.65
N VAL A 16 -0.44 0.42 -10.54
CA VAL A 16 -0.11 1.82 -10.23
C VAL A 16 -1.02 2.35 -9.13
N VAL A 17 -2.33 2.07 -9.20
CA VAL A 17 -3.28 2.49 -8.15
C VAL A 17 -2.92 1.86 -6.80
N VAL A 18 -2.65 0.56 -6.77
CA VAL A 18 -2.22 -0.15 -5.55
C VAL A 18 -0.93 0.45 -4.98
N SER A 19 0.03 0.80 -5.83
CA SER A 19 1.27 1.46 -5.42
C SER A 19 1.02 2.83 -4.79
N ILE A 20 0.14 3.63 -5.40
CA ILE A 20 -0.25 4.95 -4.87
C ILE A 20 -0.91 4.79 -3.49
N VAL A 21 -1.83 3.84 -3.34
CA VAL A 21 -2.48 3.56 -2.05
C VAL A 21 -1.46 3.16 -0.98
N GLY A 22 -0.53 2.26 -1.31
CA GLY A 22 0.55 1.87 -0.41
C GLY A 22 1.41 3.07 0.01
N TYR A 23 1.78 3.93 -0.94
CA TYR A 23 2.54 5.15 -0.67
C TYR A 23 1.78 6.15 0.22
N VAL A 24 0.50 6.39 -0.05
CA VAL A 24 -0.35 7.27 0.77
C VAL A 24 -0.45 6.75 2.20
N GLN A 25 -0.63 5.44 2.36
CA GLN A 25 -0.71 4.79 3.67
C GLN A 25 0.59 4.90 4.46
N LEU A 26 1.75 4.80 3.80
CA LEU A 26 3.05 5.01 4.44
C LEU A 26 3.21 6.44 4.96
N ASN A 27 2.90 7.45 4.14
CA ASN A 27 3.06 8.85 4.52
C ASN A 27 2.07 9.28 5.60
N ASN A 28 0.86 8.71 5.61
CA ASN A 28 -0.18 9.02 6.59
C ASN A 28 -0.18 8.07 7.81
N SER A 29 0.78 7.14 7.90
CA SER A 29 0.84 6.12 8.95
C SER A 29 0.81 6.70 10.37
N VAL A 30 1.46 7.84 10.59
CA VAL A 30 1.46 8.54 11.89
C VAL A 30 0.11 9.17 12.19
N LEU A 31 -0.50 9.83 11.21
CA LEU A 31 -1.82 10.46 11.38
C LEU A 31 -2.90 9.42 11.66
N TRP A 32 -2.94 8.36 10.85
CA TRP A 32 -3.92 7.28 10.99
C TRP A 32 -3.67 6.43 12.24
N GLY A 33 -2.40 6.26 12.64
CA GLY A 33 -2.05 5.63 13.92
C GLY A 33 -2.59 6.42 15.11
N ASN A 34 -2.45 7.74 15.11
CA ASN A 34 -3.01 8.61 16.15
C ASN A 34 -4.53 8.60 16.19
N GLN A 35 -5.19 8.67 15.02
CA GLN A 35 -6.65 8.58 14.93
C GLN A 35 -7.16 7.24 15.46
N LYS A 36 -6.53 6.12 15.07
CA LYS A 36 -6.88 4.78 15.52
C LYS A 36 -6.68 4.62 17.03
N LEU A 37 -5.60 5.17 17.59
CA LEU A 37 -5.41 5.21 19.04
C LEU A 37 -6.51 6.02 19.73
N SER A 38 -6.82 7.22 19.23
CA SER A 38 -7.84 8.09 19.82
C SER A 38 -9.22 7.41 19.83
N ASP A 39 -9.59 6.76 18.73
CA ASP A 39 -10.83 5.99 18.65
C ASP A 39 -10.82 4.79 19.59
N TYR A 40 -9.70 4.06 19.67
CA TYR A 40 -9.55 2.92 20.58
C TYR A 40 -9.68 3.33 22.05
N ILE A 41 -9.02 4.43 22.46
CA ILE A 41 -9.12 4.95 23.84
C ILE A 41 -10.55 5.36 24.16
N ARG A 42 -11.22 6.04 23.22
CA ARG A 42 -12.59 6.52 23.41
C ARG A 42 -13.60 5.37 23.51
N VAL A 43 -13.48 4.37 22.65
CA VAL A 43 -14.49 3.30 22.49
C VAL A 43 -14.21 2.12 23.41
N GLU A 44 -12.97 1.65 23.47
CA GLU A 44 -12.61 0.39 24.15
C GLU A 44 -12.12 0.61 25.59
N MET A 45 -11.49 1.75 25.87
CA MET A 45 -10.89 2.06 27.19
C MET A 45 -11.70 3.08 28.00
N GLY A 46 -12.86 3.51 27.50
CA GLY A 46 -13.72 4.48 28.20
C GLY A 46 -13.06 5.84 28.48
N GLY A 47 -12.06 6.22 27.68
CA GLY A 47 -11.36 7.51 27.80
C GLY A 47 -10.20 7.54 28.80
N SER A 48 -9.87 6.43 29.47
CA SER A 48 -8.78 6.38 30.44
C SER A 48 -7.76 5.32 30.05
N MET A 49 -6.54 5.75 29.78
CA MET A 49 -5.43 4.85 29.45
C MET A 49 -4.12 5.41 30.02
N ASP A 50 -3.30 4.53 30.60
CA ASP A 50 -1.96 4.89 31.06
C ASP A 50 -1.09 5.37 29.88
N THR A 51 -0.29 6.41 30.10
CA THR A 51 0.52 7.04 29.05
C THR A 51 1.56 6.11 28.44
N ASN A 52 2.15 5.20 29.22
CA ASN A 52 3.13 4.24 28.69
C ASN A 52 2.45 3.21 27.81
N GLN A 53 1.29 2.70 28.25
CA GLN A 53 0.51 1.78 27.43
C GLN A 53 0.02 2.46 26.14
N ALA A 54 -0.41 3.72 26.22
CA ALA A 54 -0.88 4.49 25.06
C ALA A 54 0.23 4.66 24.01
N ASN A 55 1.46 4.95 24.44
CA ASN A 55 2.60 5.07 23.54
C ASN A 55 2.96 3.75 22.85
N ILE A 56 2.91 2.62 23.56
CA ILE A 56 3.17 1.30 22.97
C ILE A 56 2.10 0.96 21.92
N LEU A 57 0.83 1.21 22.24
CA LEU A 57 -0.27 0.97 21.30
C LEU A 57 -0.21 1.90 20.08
N LEU A 58 0.17 3.16 20.26
CA LEU A 58 0.42 4.08 19.16
C LEU A 58 1.48 3.54 18.20
N GLN A 59 2.62 3.12 18.73
CA GLN A 59 3.71 2.57 17.92
C GLN A 59 3.24 1.32 17.16
N ASN A 60 2.52 0.41 17.82
CA ASN A 60 1.96 -0.77 17.16
C ASN A 60 1.00 -0.41 16.02
N PHE A 61 0.12 0.58 16.20
CA PHE A 61 -0.78 1.01 15.12
C PHE A 61 -0.02 1.67 13.95
N ILE A 62 0.96 2.52 14.24
CA ILE A 62 1.82 3.13 13.23
C ILE A 62 2.57 2.05 12.46
N GLU A 63 3.14 1.07 13.15
CA GLU A 63 3.86 -0.05 12.53
C GLU A 63 2.94 -0.90 11.68
N GLN A 64 1.72 -1.19 12.12
CA GLN A 64 0.73 -1.90 11.29
C GLN A 64 0.48 -1.17 9.96
N PHE A 65 0.25 0.15 10.00
CA PHE A 65 0.07 0.95 8.80
C PHE A 65 1.33 1.02 7.93
N LYS A 66 2.51 1.08 8.54
CA LYS A 66 3.78 1.04 7.82
C LYS A 66 4.00 -0.29 7.11
N TRP A 67 3.75 -1.41 7.79
CA TRP A 67 3.91 -2.74 7.21
C TRP A 67 2.92 -2.98 6.08
N SER A 68 1.63 -2.69 6.28
CA SER A 68 0.62 -2.87 5.25
C SER A 68 0.87 -1.97 4.03
N GLY A 69 1.22 -0.71 4.26
CA GLY A 69 1.58 0.23 3.18
C GLY A 69 2.82 -0.21 2.42
N SER A 70 3.85 -0.72 3.11
CA SER A 70 5.08 -1.23 2.50
C SER A 70 4.81 -2.44 1.62
N ILE A 71 3.99 -3.39 2.09
CA ILE A 71 3.64 -4.60 1.32
C ILE A 71 2.86 -4.22 0.06
N LEU A 72 1.87 -3.33 0.17
CA LEU A 72 1.10 -2.85 -0.98
C LEU A 72 1.99 -2.15 -2.01
N LEU A 73 2.89 -1.28 -1.55
CA LEU A 73 3.83 -0.57 -2.41
C LEU A 73 4.81 -1.54 -3.09
N ALA A 74 5.33 -2.53 -2.36
CA ALA A 74 6.24 -3.52 -2.91
C ALA A 74 5.56 -4.42 -3.95
N LEU A 75 4.36 -4.93 -3.66
CA LEU A 75 3.61 -5.77 -4.59
C LEU A 75 3.22 -5.00 -5.86
N GLY A 76 2.71 -3.77 -5.70
CA GLY A 76 2.42 -2.91 -6.85
C GLY A 76 3.68 -2.58 -7.66
N GLY A 77 4.79 -2.25 -7.00
CA GLY A 77 6.07 -2.02 -7.66
C GLY A 77 6.54 -3.22 -8.49
N ILE A 78 6.54 -4.41 -7.92
CA ILE A 78 6.96 -5.65 -8.58
C ILE A 78 6.06 -5.95 -9.80
N ILE A 79 4.74 -5.91 -9.64
CA ILE A 79 3.78 -6.18 -10.73
C ILE A 79 3.95 -5.15 -11.85
N CYS A 80 4.17 -3.87 -11.51
CA CYS A 80 4.38 -2.81 -12.48
C CYS A 80 5.64 -3.07 -13.32
N ILE A 81 6.75 -3.39 -12.66
CA ILE A 81 8.03 -3.72 -13.32
C ILE A 81 7.86 -4.91 -14.27
N ILE A 82 7.22 -6.00 -13.81
CA ILE A 82 6.98 -7.19 -14.63
C ILE A 82 6.15 -6.84 -15.87
N CYS A 83 5.05 -6.10 -15.72
CA CYS A 83 4.18 -5.72 -16.83
C CYS A 83 4.92 -4.86 -17.88
N ILE A 84 5.75 -3.92 -17.43
CA ILE A 84 6.56 -3.08 -18.32
C ILE A 84 7.55 -3.93 -19.11
N PHE A 85 8.30 -4.82 -18.44
CA PHE A 85 9.24 -5.71 -19.11
C PHE A 85 8.54 -6.61 -20.13
N THR A 86 7.41 -7.23 -19.76
CA THR A 86 6.64 -8.08 -20.69
C THR A 86 6.16 -7.30 -21.91
N LEU A 87 5.66 -6.07 -21.73
CA LEU A 87 5.23 -5.23 -22.86
C LEU A 87 6.40 -4.84 -23.78
N LEU A 88 7.55 -4.47 -23.21
CA LEU A 88 8.75 -4.10 -23.97
C LEU A 88 9.29 -5.27 -24.80
N PHE A 89 9.41 -6.47 -24.21
CA PHE A 89 9.91 -7.66 -24.92
C PHE A 89 8.92 -8.18 -25.96
N ASN A 90 7.62 -8.19 -25.66
CA ASN A 90 6.59 -8.59 -26.62
C ASN A 90 6.57 -7.67 -27.85
N ASN A 91 6.78 -6.36 -27.67
CA ASN A 91 6.87 -5.41 -28.78
C ASN A 91 8.14 -5.57 -29.62
N ARG A 92 9.30 -5.90 -29.02
CA ARG A 92 10.53 -6.17 -29.79
C ARG A 92 10.39 -7.39 -30.71
N SER A 93 9.74 -8.46 -30.26
CA SER A 93 9.54 -9.67 -31.08
C SER A 93 8.64 -9.48 -32.31
N ARG A 94 7.93 -8.34 -32.41
CA ARG A 94 7.04 -8.02 -33.56
C ARG A 94 7.72 -7.18 -34.64
N LEU A 95 8.93 -6.65 -34.37
CA LEU A 95 9.70 -5.80 -35.28
C LEU A 95 10.85 -6.55 -35.97
N SER A 96 11.09 -7.79 -35.57
CA SER A 96 11.97 -8.77 -36.22
C SER A 96 11.16 -9.69 -37.11
#